data_AF-A0A7C2ASB8-F1
#
_entry.id   AF-A0A7C2ASB8-F1
#
_cell.length_a   1.000
_cell.length_b   1.000
_cell.length_c   1.000
_cell.angle_alpha   90.00
_cell.angle_beta   90.00
_cell.angle_gamma   90.00
#
_symmetry.space_group_name_H-M   'P 1'
#
loop_
_entity.id
_entity.type
_entity.pdbx_description
1 polymer ?
#
loop_
_entity_poly.entity_id
_entity_poly.type
_entity_poly.pdbx_seq_one_letter_code
_entity_poly.pdbx_strand_id
1 'polypeptide(L)'
;MKLISLISLIIGIVALCLIYIGQTQLSRVQQIQNDIQQDIVNLKQEIVKLKSPKQTQSEETEFPRYHNATGVLKLIRGDRIIVDEDEIPGFMRAMIMSYKVENPEQLKDLKEGDKVKLKLKETETTLTVIDIEKAE
;
A
#
# COMPACT_ATOMS: atom_id res chain seq x y z
N MET A 1 10.12 59.11 48.46
CA MET A 1 10.88 57.84 48.40
C MET A 1 10.03 56.58 48.44
N LYS A 2 8.96 56.49 49.25
CA LYS A 2 8.11 55.27 49.35
C LYS A 2 7.31 54.92 48.08
N LEU A 3 6.87 55.92 47.30
CA LEU A 3 6.06 55.72 46.08
C LEU A 3 6.85 55.06 44.93
N ILE A 4 8.12 55.43 44.76
CA ILE A 4 8.99 54.91 43.68
C ILE A 4 9.38 53.45 43.96
N SER A 5 9.61 53.10 45.23
CA SER A 5 9.86 51.72 45.66
C SER A 5 8.65 50.80 45.47
N LEU A 6 7.43 51.32 45.64
CA LEU A 6 6.20 50.56 45.42
C LEU A 6 5.97 50.24 43.93
N ILE A 7 6.25 51.18 43.03
CA ILE A 7 6.11 50.98 41.58
C ILE A 7 7.13 49.94 41.07
N SER A 8 8.37 50.00 41.56
CA SER A 8 9.41 49.00 41.21
C SER A 8 9.02 47.59 41.66
N LEU A 9 8.41 47.45 42.83
CA LEU A 9 7.92 46.16 43.33
C LEU A 9 6.79 45.60 42.45
N ILE A 10 5.85 46.44 42.03
CA ILE A 10 4.72 46.04 41.17
C ILE A 10 5.23 45.59 39.79
N ILE A 11 6.17 46.32 39.19
CA ILE A 11 6.78 45.94 37.90
C ILE A 11 7.51 44.59 38.02
N GLY A 12 8.23 44.37 39.12
CA GLY A 12 8.88 43.09 39.39
C GLY A 12 7.89 41.92 39.50
N ILE A 13 6.76 42.12 40.17
CA ILE A 13 5.70 41.11 40.31
C ILE A 13 5.06 40.80 38.95
N VAL A 14 4.74 41.82 38.16
CA VAL A 14 4.15 41.64 36.81
C VAL A 14 5.12 40.92 35.88
N ALA A 15 6.41 41.27 35.91
CA ALA A 15 7.43 40.57 35.12
C ALA A 15 7.58 39.10 35.54
N LEU A 16 7.56 38.80 36.84
CA LEU A 16 7.58 37.43 37.36
C LEU A 16 6.37 36.62 36.88
N CYS A 17 5.17 37.22 36.90
CA CYS A 17 3.95 36.57 36.43
C CYS A 17 3.99 36.26 34.93
N LEU A 18 4.49 37.18 34.09
CA LEU A 18 4.61 36.96 32.65
C LEU A 18 5.61 35.83 32.32
N ILE A 19 6.72 35.76 33.04
CA ILE A 19 7.71 34.67 32.89
C ILE A 19 7.10 33.33 33.30
N TYR A 20 6.38 33.29 34.42
CA TYR A 20 5.73 32.07 34.91
C TYR A 20 4.67 31.54 33.91
N ILE A 21 3.82 32.42 33.38
CA ILE A 21 2.81 32.05 32.37
C ILE A 21 3.48 31.51 31.10
N GLY A 22 4.56 32.15 30.62
CA GLY A 22 5.31 31.70 29.45
C GLY A 22 5.96 30.31 29.62
N GLN A 23 6.52 30.03 30.80
CA GLN A 23 7.10 28.73 31.11
C GLN A 23 6.04 27.61 31.08
N THR A 24 4.85 27.85 31.63
CA THR A 24 3.79 26.82 31.65
C THR A 24 3.29 26.45 30.26
N GLN A 25 3.22 27.40 29.32
CA GLN A 25 2.80 27.12 27.95
C GLN A 25 3.86 26.33 27.17
N LEU A 26 5.15 26.62 27.40
CA LEU A 26 6.24 25.90 26.76
C LEU A 26 6.28 24.43 27.19
N SER A 27 6.09 24.15 28.49
CA SER A 27 6.03 22.77 28.99
C SER A 27 4.87 21.97 28.41
N ARG A 28 3.69 22.60 28.21
CA ARG A 28 2.53 21.95 27.57
C ARG A 28 2.81 21.59 26.12
N VAL A 29 3.44 22.50 25.36
CA VAL A 29 3.81 22.24 23.96
C VAL A 29 4.86 21.12 23.88
N GLN A 30 5.83 21.11 24.78
CA GLN A 30 6.84 20.05 24.83
C GLN A 30 6.22 18.69 25.16
N GLN A 31 5.26 18.65 26.08
CA GLN A 31 4.52 17.44 26.42
C GLN A 31 3.71 16.93 25.24
N ILE A 32 2.98 17.80 24.55
CA ILE A 32 2.22 17.45 23.34
C ILE A 32 3.14 16.88 22.26
N GLN A 33 4.34 17.45 22.06
CA GLN A 33 5.30 16.90 21.10
C GLN A 33 5.74 15.49 21.48
N ASN A 34 6.02 15.24 22.76
CA ASN A 34 6.43 13.91 23.23
C ASN A 34 5.30 12.88 23.07
N ASP A 35 4.06 13.25 23.40
CA ASP A 35 2.89 12.40 23.27
C ASP A 35 2.65 12.04 21.79
N ILE A 36 2.73 13.01 20.88
CA ILE A 36 2.64 12.79 19.43
C ILE A 36 3.74 11.83 18.94
N GLN A 37 4.98 12.00 19.40
CA GLN A 37 6.07 11.09 19.02
C GLN A 37 5.81 9.67 19.51
N GLN A 38 5.29 9.52 20.72
CA GLN A 38 4.95 8.22 21.28
C GLN A 38 3.79 7.55 20.53
N ASP A 39 2.75 8.30 20.17
CA ASP A 39 1.64 7.81 19.37
C ASP A 39 2.10 7.34 17.98
N ILE A 40 3.01 8.07 17.33
CA ILE A 40 3.61 7.64 16.05
C ILE A 40 4.34 6.31 16.21
N VAL A 41 5.09 6.11 17.29
CA VAL A 41 5.80 4.85 17.57
C VAL A 41 4.80 3.70 17.80
N ASN A 42 3.76 3.94 18.60
CA ASN A 42 2.73 2.95 18.89
C ASN A 42 1.98 2.54 17.61
N LEU A 43 1.58 3.51 16.78
CA LEU A 43 0.93 3.27 15.50
C LEU A 43 1.83 2.49 14.52
N LYS A 44 3.13 2.81 14.46
CA LYS A 44 4.09 2.03 13.66
C LYS A 44 4.15 0.58 14.13
N GLN A 45 4.18 0.34 15.43
CA GLN A 45 4.18 -1.01 16.00
C GLN A 45 2.86 -1.74 15.75
N GLU A 46 1.73 -1.05 15.83
CA GLU A 46 0.41 -1.63 15.54
C GLU A 46 0.28 -2.00 14.06
N ILE A 47 0.76 -1.15 13.14
CA ILE A 47 0.87 -1.49 11.70
C ILE A 47 1.74 -2.74 11.50
N VAL A 48 2.85 -2.87 12.23
CA VAL A 48 3.71 -4.07 12.17
C VAL A 48 2.98 -5.31 12.72
N LYS A 49 2.19 -5.19 13.79
CA LYS A 49 1.42 -6.30 14.37
C LYS A 49 0.23 -6.72 13.50
N LEU A 50 -0.48 -5.75 12.93
CA LEU A 50 -1.57 -5.97 11.97
C LEU A 50 -1.06 -6.57 10.64
N LYS A 51 0.23 -6.38 10.32
CA LYS A 51 0.96 -7.11 9.27
C LYS A 51 1.36 -8.54 9.68
N SER A 52 0.48 -9.30 10.34
CA SER A 52 0.60 -10.77 10.45
C SER A 52 0.28 -11.45 9.09
N PRO A 53 0.86 -12.63 8.79
CA PRO A 53 1.60 -12.88 7.55
C PRO A 53 0.69 -13.32 6.39
N LYS A 54 0.12 -12.37 5.66
CA LYS A 54 -0.22 -12.59 4.24
C LYS A 54 -0.15 -11.24 3.52
N GLN A 55 0.90 -11.08 2.72
CA GLN A 55 1.20 -9.92 1.87
C GLN A 55 1.62 -8.63 2.59
N THR A 56 2.89 -8.58 3.03
CA THR A 56 3.82 -7.51 2.60
C THR A 56 5.23 -8.04 2.84
N GLN A 57 5.62 -9.05 2.08
CA GLN A 57 7.01 -9.20 1.70
C GLN A 57 7.10 -8.45 0.38
N SER A 58 7.37 -7.14 0.46
CA SER A 58 8.18 -6.52 -0.58
C SER A 58 9.56 -7.16 -0.46
N GLU A 59 9.66 -8.39 -0.96
CA GLU A 59 10.87 -8.76 -1.66
C GLU A 59 11.09 -7.65 -2.69
N GLU A 60 12.32 -7.22 -2.80
CA GLU A 60 12.79 -6.36 -3.87
C GLU A 60 12.43 -7.07 -5.18
N THR A 61 11.23 -6.80 -5.73
CA THR A 61 10.64 -7.66 -6.74
C THR A 61 11.31 -7.40 -8.07
N GLU A 62 12.35 -8.18 -8.36
CA GLU A 62 12.94 -8.27 -9.69
C GLU A 62 11.85 -8.69 -10.69
N PHE A 63 11.63 -7.83 -11.68
CA PHE A 63 10.80 -8.12 -12.83
C PHE A 63 11.70 -8.55 -14.01
N PRO A 64 11.18 -9.38 -14.95
CA PRO A 64 9.84 -9.92 -14.99
C PRO A 64 9.62 -11.14 -14.10
N ARG A 65 8.40 -11.30 -13.59
CA ARG A 65 7.94 -12.51 -12.90
C ARG A 65 7.02 -13.31 -13.81
N TYR A 66 6.99 -14.62 -13.61
CA TYR A 66 6.20 -15.51 -14.44
C TYR A 66 5.26 -16.33 -13.57
N HIS A 67 4.01 -16.41 -14.01
CA HIS A 67 2.95 -17.13 -13.28
C HIS A 67 2.26 -18.10 -14.23
N ASN A 68 1.91 -19.28 -13.71
CA ASN A 68 1.06 -20.22 -14.43
C ASN A 68 -0.37 -20.01 -13.95
N ALA A 69 -1.31 -19.91 -14.89
CA ALA A 69 -2.72 -19.78 -14.59
C ALA A 69 -3.54 -20.80 -15.38
N THR A 70 -4.72 -21.13 -14.87
CA THR A 70 -5.73 -21.90 -15.59
C THR A 70 -7.04 -21.14 -15.57
N GLY A 71 -7.90 -21.39 -16.56
CA GLY A 71 -9.21 -20.79 -16.57
C GLY A 71 -10.05 -21.20 -17.76
N VAL A 72 -11.24 -20.63 -17.85
CA VAL A 72 -12.16 -20.84 -18.98
C VAL A 72 -12.22 -19.59 -19.84
N LEU A 73 -11.95 -19.76 -21.13
CA LEU A 73 -12.01 -18.67 -22.09
C LEU A 73 -13.46 -18.16 -22.21
N LYS A 74 -13.68 -16.86 -22.00
CA LYS A 74 -15.01 -16.23 -22.10
C LYS A 74 -15.19 -15.38 -23.35
N LEU A 75 -14.12 -14.81 -23.89
CA LEU A 75 -14.16 -13.98 -25.09
C LEU A 75 -12.78 -13.96 -25.76
N ILE A 76 -12.76 -13.95 -27.08
CA ILE A 76 -11.59 -13.60 -27.90
C ILE A 76 -11.92 -12.35 -28.71
N ARG A 77 -11.07 -11.32 -28.65
CA ARG A 77 -11.19 -10.11 -29.48
C ARG A 77 -9.80 -9.65 -29.93
N GLY A 78 -9.44 -9.99 -31.16
CA GLY A 78 -8.14 -9.61 -31.73
C GLY A 78 -6.99 -10.27 -30.96
N ASP A 79 -6.10 -9.45 -30.38
CA ASP A 79 -4.98 -9.87 -29.55
C ASP A 79 -5.32 -9.95 -28.05
N ARG A 80 -6.61 -9.83 -27.69
CA ARG A 80 -7.06 -9.88 -26.30
C ARG A 80 -8.01 -11.03 -26.04
N ILE A 81 -7.91 -11.56 -24.83
CA ILE A 81 -8.83 -12.57 -24.30
C ILE A 81 -9.46 -12.09 -23.00
N ILE A 82 -10.63 -12.62 -22.70
CA ILE A 82 -11.24 -12.59 -21.36
C ILE A 82 -11.27 -14.03 -20.85
N VAL A 83 -10.74 -14.25 -19.66
CA VAL A 83 -10.64 -15.56 -19.02
C VAL A 83 -11.27 -15.49 -17.64
N ASP A 84 -12.12 -16.45 -17.33
CA ASP A 84 -12.56 -16.74 -15.97
C ASP A 84 -11.47 -17.59 -15.33
N GLU A 85 -10.57 -16.89 -14.64
CA GLU A 85 -9.31 -17.43 -14.14
C GLU A 85 -9.52 -18.11 -12.79
N ASP A 86 -8.93 -19.29 -12.63
CA ASP A 86 -8.84 -20.00 -11.36
C ASP A 86 -7.91 -19.24 -10.39
N GLU A 87 -7.89 -19.63 -9.12
CA GLU A 87 -6.93 -19.05 -8.19
C GLU A 87 -5.48 -19.39 -8.60
N ILE A 88 -4.62 -18.39 -8.63
CA ILE A 88 -3.17 -18.53 -8.73
C ILE A 88 -2.59 -18.39 -7.31
N PRO A 89 -2.18 -19.49 -6.65
CA PRO A 89 -1.77 -19.46 -5.25
C PRO A 89 -0.64 -18.47 -4.98
N GLY A 90 -0.86 -17.55 -4.04
CA GLY A 90 0.13 -16.55 -3.65
C GLY A 90 0.23 -15.33 -4.58
N PHE A 91 -0.47 -15.31 -5.71
CA PHE A 91 -0.44 -14.22 -6.68
C PHE A 91 -1.81 -13.56 -6.87
N MET A 92 -2.83 -14.31 -7.31
CA MET A 92 -4.14 -13.76 -7.66
C MET A 92 -5.28 -14.71 -7.27
N ARG A 93 -6.37 -14.17 -6.74
CA ARG A 93 -7.58 -14.95 -6.44
C ARG A 93 -8.37 -15.22 -7.74
N ALA A 94 -9.18 -16.28 -7.75
CA ALA A 94 -10.05 -16.58 -8.89
C ALA A 94 -10.94 -15.38 -9.26
N MET A 95 -10.87 -14.93 -10.51
CA MET A 95 -11.63 -13.78 -11.03
C MET A 95 -11.63 -13.74 -12.56
N ILE A 96 -12.54 -12.95 -13.14
CA ILE A 96 -12.57 -12.73 -14.60
C ILE A 96 -11.56 -11.65 -14.97
N MET A 97 -10.59 -11.99 -15.80
CA MET A 97 -9.49 -11.11 -16.23
C MET A 97 -9.45 -10.90 -17.73
N SER A 98 -8.98 -9.73 -18.16
CA SER A 98 -8.67 -9.46 -19.56
C SER A 98 -7.16 -9.37 -19.77
N TYR A 99 -6.65 -10.20 -20.66
CA TYR A 99 -5.23 -10.23 -21.01
C TYR A 99 -5.00 -9.81 -22.45
N LYS A 100 -3.85 -9.17 -22.68
CA LYS A 100 -3.23 -9.12 -24.00
C LYS A 100 -2.39 -10.37 -24.18
N VAL A 101 -2.47 -10.97 -25.36
CA VAL A 101 -1.71 -12.16 -25.76
C VAL A 101 -0.57 -11.69 -26.65
N GLU A 102 0.66 -12.05 -26.28
CA GLU A 102 1.87 -11.62 -27.00
C GLU A 102 1.93 -12.21 -28.41
N ASN A 103 1.48 -13.46 -28.57
CA ASN A 103 1.37 -14.14 -29.84
C ASN A 103 -0.10 -14.53 -30.15
N PRO A 104 -0.89 -13.65 -30.81
CA PRO A 104 -2.29 -13.91 -31.14
C PRO A 104 -2.52 -15.14 -32.03
N GLU A 105 -1.50 -15.65 -32.72
CA GLU A 105 -1.61 -16.85 -33.55
C GLU A 105 -1.97 -18.09 -32.74
N GLN A 106 -1.60 -18.13 -31.45
CA GLN A 106 -1.97 -19.21 -30.52
C GLN A 106 -3.48 -19.26 -30.21
N LEU A 107 -4.22 -18.21 -30.56
CA LEU A 107 -5.67 -18.14 -30.34
C LEU A 107 -6.50 -18.81 -31.43
N LYS A 108 -5.89 -19.14 -32.58
CA LYS A 108 -6.61 -19.60 -33.78
C LYS A 108 -7.42 -20.87 -33.56
N ASP A 109 -6.90 -21.78 -32.73
CA ASP A 109 -7.52 -23.08 -32.45
C ASP A 109 -8.33 -23.09 -31.14
N LEU A 110 -8.46 -21.93 -30.49
CA LEU A 110 -9.20 -21.76 -29.25
C LEU A 110 -10.56 -21.11 -29.52
N LYS A 111 -11.52 -21.40 -28.65
CA LYS A 111 -12.85 -20.78 -28.67
C LYS A 111 -13.37 -20.53 -27.26
N GLU A 112 -14.38 -19.68 -27.17
CA GLU A 112 -15.13 -19.47 -25.93
C GLU A 112 -15.63 -20.80 -25.35
N GLY A 113 -15.52 -20.92 -24.04
CA GLY A 113 -15.83 -22.14 -23.28
C GLY A 113 -14.68 -23.12 -23.16
N ASP A 114 -13.61 -23.00 -23.94
CA ASP A 114 -12.45 -23.89 -23.79
C ASP A 114 -11.74 -23.62 -22.46
N LYS A 115 -11.35 -24.68 -21.76
CA LYS A 115 -10.43 -24.60 -20.63
C LYS A 115 -9.01 -24.42 -21.17
N VAL A 116 -8.25 -23.52 -20.58
CA VAL A 116 -6.92 -23.13 -21.06
C VAL A 116 -5.90 -23.09 -19.92
N LYS A 117 -4.63 -23.32 -20.27
CA LYS A 117 -3.46 -23.03 -19.44
C LYS A 117 -2.78 -21.78 -20.01
N LEU A 118 -2.39 -20.87 -19.13
CA LEU A 118 -1.74 -19.61 -19.47
C LEU A 118 -0.38 -19.53 -18.79
N LYS A 119 0.62 -19.01 -19.49
CA LYS A 119 1.81 -18.42 -18.88
C LYS A 119 1.69 -16.91 -18.92
N LEU A 120 1.70 -16.30 -17.74
CA LEU A 120 1.63 -14.86 -17.56
C LEU A 120 3.04 -14.31 -17.31
N LYS A 121 3.37 -13.21 -17.97
CA LYS A 121 4.55 -12.40 -17.71
C LYS A 121 4.10 -11.11 -17.01
N GLU A 122 4.50 -10.99 -15.76
CA GLU A 122 4.31 -9.81 -14.94
C GLU A 122 5.54 -8.89 -15.08
N THR A 123 5.31 -7.63 -15.41
CA THR A 123 6.30 -6.56 -15.35
C THR A 123 5.86 -5.54 -14.31
N GLU A 124 6.65 -4.48 -14.11
CA GLU A 124 6.29 -3.39 -13.20
C GLU A 124 4.90 -2.79 -13.45
N THR A 125 4.42 -2.82 -14.70
CA THR A 125 3.19 -2.12 -15.11
C THR A 125 2.19 -3.00 -15.85
N THR A 126 2.56 -4.22 -16.25
CA THR A 126 1.74 -5.04 -17.14
C THR A 126 1.72 -6.50 -16.73
N LEU A 127 0.63 -7.17 -17.10
CA LEU A 127 0.46 -8.62 -17.01
C LEU A 127 -0.03 -9.12 -18.37
N THR A 128 0.81 -9.89 -19.07
CA THR A 128 0.56 -10.34 -20.45
C THR A 128 0.65 -11.86 -20.56
N VAL A 129 -0.19 -12.45 -21.40
CA VAL A 129 -0.11 -13.88 -21.73
C VAL A 129 0.97 -14.07 -22.79
N ILE A 130 2.01 -14.81 -22.44
CA ILE A 130 3.13 -15.13 -23.35
C ILE A 130 2.98 -16.49 -24.01
N ASP A 131 2.14 -17.35 -23.42
CA ASP A 131 1.86 -18.69 -23.91
C ASP A 131 0.45 -19.07 -23.47
N ILE A 132 -0.32 -19.63 -24.40
CA ILE A 132 -1.66 -20.15 -24.14
C ILE A 132 -1.87 -21.44 -24.90
N GLU A 133 -2.39 -22.44 -24.21
CA GLU A 133 -2.75 -23.73 -24.79
C GLU A 133 -4.07 -24.23 -24.20
N LYS A 134 -4.75 -25.09 -24.95
CA LYS A 134 -5.94 -25.78 -24.48
C LYS A 134 -5.56 -26.76 -23.37
N ALA A 135 -6.29 -26.71 -22.26
CA ALA A 135 -6.17 -27.73 -21.22
C ALA A 135 -6.93 -29.00 -21.64
N GLU A 136 -6.32 -30.16 -21.38
CA GLU A 136 -6.98 -31.47 -21.53
C GLU A 136 -8.18 -31.64 -20.60
#